data_AF-A0AAU5FKT5-F1
#
_entry.id   AF-A0AAU5FKT5-F1
#
_cell.length_a   1.000
_cell.length_b   1.000
_cell.length_c   1.000
_cell.angle_alpha   90.00
_cell.angle_beta   90.00
_cell.angle_gamma   90.00
#
_symmetry.space_group_name_H-M   'P 1'
#
loop_
_entity.id
_entity.type
_entity.pdbx_description
1 polymer ?
#
loop_
_entity_poly.entity_id
_entity_poly.type
_entity_poly.pdbx_seq_one_letter_code
_entity_poly.pdbx_strand_id
1 'polypeptide(L)'
;MVDALQELHRAAGRPSFRQLSTLIRLREDQLSAASHESIRSAVKGIRVPRWQTVRDIVVVLAGECSPPRDEEAETARFLPLWRAIGEGESGALKSFQELANAGWGGEDGNWTPELVMGTLLNPFSAIEIHPSLAVPHETLLSEDDWVRMMVKQIEEQGAEHVLRVLLHTLKGDYVGAGEGAPYGYRNPDWESMEAYRAFHYGCQEVRRRLSNEPNLLAESIRAMRADETMDRDDRAEMLENESDPSLMREVMIATPATWDELSEQAHHMLFGYLIKQIGPVGPIGLPDAERFQITWRIPEPKA
;
A
#
# COMPACT_ATOMS: atom_id res chain seq x y z
N MET A 1 1.64 -29.80 13.33
CA MET A 1 2.92 -29.44 14.00
C MET A 1 3.71 -30.64 14.51
N VAL A 2 3.11 -31.52 15.32
CA VAL A 2 3.84 -32.64 15.98
C VAL A 2 4.50 -33.56 14.96
N ASP A 3 3.78 -33.97 13.91
CA ASP A 3 4.34 -34.83 12.87
C ASP A 3 5.48 -34.16 12.10
N ALA A 4 5.37 -32.84 11.85
CA ALA A 4 6.42 -32.06 11.22
C ALA A 4 7.67 -31.96 12.11
N LEU A 5 7.51 -31.71 13.42
CA LEU A 5 8.63 -31.68 14.38
C LEU A 5 9.31 -33.06 14.46
N GLN A 6 8.53 -34.14 14.42
CA GLN A 6 9.08 -35.50 14.42
C GLN A 6 9.77 -35.85 13.11
N GLU A 7 9.29 -35.36 11.96
CA GLU A 7 9.97 -35.51 10.68
C GLU A 7 11.31 -34.78 10.71
N LEU A 8 11.33 -33.51 11.09
CA LEU A 8 12.56 -32.73 11.18
C LEU A 8 13.55 -33.33 12.19
N HIS A 9 13.04 -33.85 13.33
CA HIS A 9 13.87 -34.59 14.29
C HIS A 9 14.49 -35.85 13.71
N ARG A 10 13.78 -36.57 12.82
CA ARG A 10 14.33 -37.73 12.10
C ARG A 10 15.36 -37.30 11.06
N ALA A 11 15.09 -36.24 10.31
CA ALA A 11 15.98 -35.70 9.28
C ALA A 11 17.32 -35.21 9.88
N ALA A 12 17.28 -34.68 11.10
CA ALA A 12 18.46 -34.31 11.90
C ALA A 12 19.22 -35.50 12.52
N GLY A 13 18.83 -36.75 12.24
CA GLY A 13 19.51 -37.93 12.82
C GLY A 13 19.07 -38.28 14.26
N ARG A 14 17.92 -37.77 14.71
CA ARG A 14 17.34 -38.00 16.04
C ARG A 14 18.28 -37.64 17.20
N PRO A 15 18.81 -36.40 17.25
CA PRO A 15 19.67 -35.96 18.34
C PRO A 15 18.94 -36.07 19.68
N SER A 16 19.68 -36.35 20.74
CA SER A 16 19.07 -36.47 22.07
C SER A 16 18.49 -35.13 22.54
N PHE A 17 17.40 -35.14 23.31
CA PHE A 17 16.80 -33.88 23.80
C PHE A 17 17.74 -33.05 24.69
N ARG A 18 18.71 -33.72 25.35
CA ARG A 18 19.77 -33.04 26.10
C ARG A 18 20.77 -32.34 25.18
N GLN A 19 21.18 -33.02 24.10
CA GLN A 19 22.02 -32.43 23.07
C GLN A 19 21.33 -31.23 22.40
N LEU A 20 20.04 -31.33 22.06
CA LEU A 20 19.26 -30.21 21.53
C LEU A 20 19.20 -29.02 22.49
N SER A 21 18.96 -29.27 23.78
CA SER A 21 18.95 -28.21 24.79
C SER A 21 20.31 -27.52 24.93
N THR A 22 21.41 -28.28 24.80
CA THR A 22 22.77 -27.72 24.78
C THR A 22 23.01 -26.89 23.51
N LEU A 23 22.62 -27.39 22.33
CA LEU A 23 22.80 -26.68 21.06
C LEU A 23 22.01 -25.37 21.02
N ILE A 24 20.75 -25.37 21.50
CA ILE A 24 19.95 -24.13 21.64
C ILE A 24 20.67 -23.12 22.51
N ARG A 25 21.24 -23.56 23.65
CA ARG A 25 21.95 -22.66 24.59
C ARG A 25 23.27 -22.10 24.06
N LEU A 26 23.87 -22.77 23.09
CA LEU A 26 25.12 -22.35 22.46
C LEU A 26 24.90 -21.32 21.34
N ARG A 27 23.66 -21.12 20.89
CA ARG A 27 23.33 -20.12 19.88
C ARG A 27 23.20 -18.72 20.49
N GLU A 28 23.76 -17.73 19.80
CA GLU A 28 23.67 -16.31 20.21
C GLU A 28 22.27 -15.72 19.99
N ASP A 29 21.48 -16.29 19.07
CA ASP A 29 20.15 -15.81 18.65
C ASP A 29 18.96 -16.54 19.31
N GLN A 30 19.22 -17.29 20.40
CA GLN A 30 18.18 -18.02 21.13
C GLN A 30 17.12 -17.06 21.72
N LEU A 31 15.84 -17.44 21.62
CA LEU A 31 14.73 -16.67 22.21
C LEU A 31 14.15 -17.33 23.45
N SER A 32 14.56 -18.56 23.77
CA SER A 32 14.00 -19.38 24.83
C SER A 32 15.07 -20.16 25.59
N ALA A 33 15.00 -20.15 26.93
CA ALA A 33 15.78 -21.03 27.79
C ALA A 33 15.18 -22.46 27.86
N ALA A 34 14.86 -23.06 26.71
CA ALA A 34 14.16 -24.34 26.64
C ALA A 34 14.95 -25.48 27.31
N SER A 35 14.34 -26.15 28.29
CA SER A 35 14.91 -27.33 28.93
C SER A 35 14.70 -28.58 28.09
N HIS A 36 15.53 -29.60 28.27
CA HIS A 36 15.38 -30.89 27.57
C HIS A 36 13.99 -31.54 27.76
N GLU A 37 13.33 -31.33 28.90
CA GLU A 37 11.98 -31.85 29.13
C GLU A 37 10.91 -31.03 28.38
N SER A 38 11.10 -29.71 28.24
CA SER A 38 10.22 -28.86 27.43
C SER A 38 10.32 -29.18 25.94
N ILE A 39 11.54 -29.44 25.44
CA ILE A 39 11.79 -29.87 24.05
C ILE A 39 11.16 -31.24 23.82
N ARG A 40 11.37 -32.20 24.74
CA ARG A 40 10.74 -33.53 24.68
C ARG A 40 9.22 -33.43 24.64
N SER A 41 8.64 -32.57 25.48
CA SER A 41 7.19 -32.37 25.53
C SER A 41 6.65 -31.77 24.23
N ALA A 42 7.38 -30.84 23.61
CA ALA A 42 7.03 -30.25 22.31
C ALA A 42 7.12 -31.27 21.16
N VAL A 43 8.23 -31.98 21.03
CA VAL A 43 8.45 -32.97 19.94
C VAL A 43 7.50 -34.16 20.04
N LYS A 44 7.12 -34.55 21.26
CA LYS A 44 6.14 -35.63 21.49
C LYS A 44 4.68 -35.17 21.43
N GLY A 45 4.42 -33.87 21.30
CA GLY A 45 3.05 -33.33 21.31
C GLY A 45 2.34 -33.44 22.65
N ILE A 46 3.07 -33.54 23.76
CA ILE A 46 2.50 -33.65 25.13
C ILE A 46 1.92 -32.29 25.56
N ARG A 47 2.58 -31.19 25.18
CA ARG A 47 2.13 -29.83 25.47
C ARG A 47 2.48 -28.92 24.31
N VAL A 48 1.61 -27.94 24.06
CA VAL A 48 1.87 -26.87 23.10
C VAL A 48 2.88 -25.89 23.71
N PRO A 49 4.11 -25.78 23.17
CA PRO A 49 5.11 -24.83 23.63
C PRO A 49 4.78 -23.40 23.16
N ARG A 50 5.50 -22.38 23.65
CA ARG A 50 5.43 -21.01 23.09
C ARG A 50 6.17 -20.96 21.75
N TRP A 51 5.82 -20.00 20.88
CA TRP A 51 6.45 -19.83 19.57
C TRP A 51 7.97 -19.73 19.64
N GLN A 52 8.52 -18.95 20.57
CA GLN A 52 9.96 -18.80 20.75
C GLN A 52 10.66 -20.15 20.97
N THR A 53 10.04 -21.04 21.74
CA THR A 53 10.54 -22.39 21.97
C THR A 53 10.45 -23.28 20.73
N VAL A 54 9.42 -23.11 19.88
CA VAL A 54 9.31 -23.84 18.61
C VAL A 54 10.37 -23.38 17.63
N ARG A 55 10.54 -22.06 17.46
CA ARG A 55 11.57 -21.48 16.59
C ARG A 55 12.95 -22.04 16.95
N ASP A 56 13.36 -21.94 18.22
CA ASP A 56 14.69 -22.39 18.65
C ASP A 56 14.91 -23.89 18.38
N ILE A 57 13.87 -24.72 18.54
CA ILE A 57 13.94 -26.16 18.24
C ILE A 57 14.08 -26.39 16.72
N VAL A 58 13.27 -25.71 15.91
CA VAL A 58 13.25 -25.87 14.44
C VAL A 58 14.56 -25.43 13.83
N VAL A 59 15.06 -24.28 14.24
CA VAL A 59 16.33 -23.69 13.79
C VAL A 59 17.50 -24.65 14.05
N VAL A 60 17.61 -25.18 15.27
CA VAL A 60 18.67 -26.14 15.60
C VAL A 60 18.52 -27.44 14.82
N LEU A 61 17.31 -27.96 14.66
CA LEU A 61 17.10 -29.20 13.90
C LEU A 61 17.35 -29.03 12.40
N ALA A 62 17.03 -27.87 11.83
CA ALA A 62 17.28 -27.57 10.42
C ALA A 62 18.79 -27.53 10.11
N GLY A 63 19.57 -26.91 10.99
CA GLY A 63 21.04 -26.89 10.88
C GLY A 63 21.71 -28.26 11.05
N GLU A 64 21.13 -29.13 11.87
CA GLU A 64 21.63 -30.50 12.11
C GLU A 64 21.17 -31.52 11.04
N CYS A 65 20.36 -31.13 10.07
CA CYS A 65 19.98 -31.99 8.95
C CYS A 65 21.18 -32.29 8.04
N SER A 66 21.13 -33.43 7.33
CA SER A 66 22.10 -33.77 6.30
C SER A 66 21.38 -34.05 4.96
N PRO A 67 21.48 -33.14 3.97
CA PRO A 67 22.12 -31.82 4.01
C PRO A 67 21.40 -30.84 4.95
N PRO A 68 22.08 -29.78 5.45
CA PRO A 68 21.45 -28.74 6.25
C PRO A 68 20.27 -28.11 5.49
N ARG A 69 19.15 -27.90 6.18
CA ARG A 69 17.99 -27.22 5.63
C ARG A 69 18.05 -25.74 5.98
N ASP A 70 17.44 -24.91 5.15
CA ASP A 70 17.33 -23.47 5.40
C ASP A 70 16.49 -23.20 6.67
N GLU A 71 17.12 -22.54 7.65
CA GLU A 71 16.53 -22.24 8.96
C GLU A 71 15.34 -21.29 8.85
N GLU A 72 15.39 -20.32 7.93
CA GLU A 72 14.34 -19.32 7.76
C GLU A 72 13.11 -19.94 7.09
N ALA A 73 13.32 -20.72 6.03
CA ALA A 73 12.26 -21.46 5.36
C ALA A 73 11.58 -22.48 6.28
N GLU A 74 12.34 -23.23 7.09
CA GLU A 74 11.75 -24.16 8.06
C GLU A 74 11.02 -23.40 9.17
N THR A 75 11.55 -22.29 9.67
CA THR A 75 10.84 -21.45 10.67
C THR A 75 9.52 -20.92 10.11
N ALA A 76 9.52 -20.40 8.88
CA ALA A 76 8.31 -19.95 8.19
C ALA A 76 7.28 -21.08 8.02
N ARG A 77 7.74 -22.30 7.73
CA ARG A 77 6.88 -23.50 7.62
C ARG A 77 6.22 -23.90 8.94
N PHE A 78 6.90 -23.72 10.07
CA PHE A 78 6.40 -24.13 11.39
C PHE A 78 5.50 -23.11 12.08
N LEU A 79 5.63 -21.82 11.75
CA LEU A 79 4.78 -20.76 12.29
C LEU A 79 3.27 -21.02 12.13
N PRO A 80 2.73 -21.29 10.93
CA PRO A 80 1.30 -21.56 10.75
C PRO A 80 0.86 -22.85 11.46
N LEU A 81 1.73 -23.87 11.53
CA LEU A 81 1.44 -25.11 12.23
C LEU A 81 1.34 -24.93 13.75
N TRP A 82 2.11 -24.00 14.32
CA TRP A 82 2.07 -23.67 15.73
C TRP A 82 0.82 -22.88 16.09
N ARG A 83 0.46 -21.86 15.28
CA ARG A 83 -0.77 -21.07 15.45
C ARG A 83 -2.01 -21.96 15.44
N ALA A 84 -2.05 -22.93 14.52
CA ALA A 84 -3.13 -23.91 14.43
C ALA A 84 -3.38 -24.77 15.66
N ILE A 85 -2.40 -24.89 16.55
CA ILE A 85 -2.49 -25.70 17.76
C ILE A 85 -2.54 -24.82 19.02
N GLY A 86 -1.82 -23.69 19.04
CA GLY A 86 -1.73 -22.79 20.18
C GLY A 86 -2.92 -21.84 20.31
N GLU A 87 -3.50 -21.43 19.18
CA GLU A 87 -4.56 -20.41 19.11
C GLU A 87 -5.91 -21.00 18.65
N GLY A 88 -5.94 -22.30 18.29
CA GLY A 88 -7.15 -22.98 17.80
C GLY A 88 -7.46 -22.69 16.33
N GLU A 89 -6.55 -22.03 15.63
CA GLU A 89 -6.73 -21.46 14.30
C GLU A 89 -6.18 -22.39 13.21
N SER A 90 -6.96 -23.38 12.76
CA SER A 90 -6.54 -24.25 11.65
C SER A 90 -6.02 -23.46 10.44
N GLY A 91 -4.70 -23.36 10.30
CA GLY A 91 -4.01 -22.79 9.14
C GLY A 91 -4.51 -21.41 8.72
N ALA A 92 -4.87 -20.55 9.67
CA ALA A 92 -5.59 -19.31 9.41
C ALA A 92 -4.77 -18.30 8.60
N LEU A 93 -5.48 -17.60 7.73
CA LEU A 93 -5.08 -16.37 7.06
C LEU A 93 -4.35 -15.43 8.02
N LYS A 94 -3.48 -14.56 7.52
CA LYS A 94 -2.88 -13.46 8.31
C LYS A 94 -3.95 -12.80 9.19
N SER A 95 -3.62 -12.50 10.45
CA SER A 95 -4.46 -11.65 11.28
C SER A 95 -4.61 -10.27 10.63
N PHE A 96 -5.68 -9.53 10.96
CA PHE A 96 -5.89 -8.21 10.35
C PHE A 96 -4.69 -7.27 10.54
N GLN A 97 -4.03 -7.31 11.70
CA GLN A 97 -2.87 -6.46 11.97
C GLN A 97 -1.65 -6.87 11.15
N GLU A 98 -1.48 -8.15 10.84
CA GLU A 98 -0.42 -8.63 9.94
C GLU A 98 -0.73 -8.28 8.49
N LEU A 99 -1.99 -8.40 8.07
CA LEU A 99 -2.43 -8.01 6.74
C LEU A 99 -2.23 -6.50 6.51
N ALA A 100 -2.60 -5.67 7.49
CA ALA A 100 -2.41 -4.23 7.41
C ALA A 100 -0.92 -3.79 7.39
N ASN A 101 -0.02 -4.60 7.96
CA ASN A 101 1.41 -4.27 8.02
C ASN A 101 2.23 -4.87 6.87
N ALA A 102 1.82 -6.03 6.35
CA ALA A 102 2.60 -6.82 5.38
C ALA A 102 1.85 -7.04 4.06
N GLY A 103 0.72 -6.37 3.87
CA GLY A 103 -0.12 -6.46 2.69
C GLY A 103 -0.69 -7.86 2.41
N TRP A 104 -1.30 -7.99 1.23
CA TRP A 104 -1.90 -9.23 0.73
C TRP A 104 -0.89 -10.33 0.37
N GLY A 105 0.40 -9.98 0.21
CA GLY A 105 1.45 -10.90 -0.25
C GLY A 105 1.40 -11.19 -1.75
N GLY A 106 2.30 -12.07 -2.23
CA GLY A 106 2.41 -12.45 -3.65
C GLY A 106 3.22 -11.51 -4.53
N GLU A 107 4.05 -10.65 -3.93
CA GLU A 107 5.04 -9.81 -4.64
C GLU A 107 6.05 -10.64 -5.46
N ASP A 108 6.22 -11.91 -5.08
CA ASP A 108 7.02 -12.93 -5.77
C ASP A 108 6.27 -13.61 -6.94
N GLY A 109 5.03 -13.20 -7.21
CA GLY A 109 4.17 -13.74 -8.26
C GLY A 109 3.44 -15.02 -7.88
N ASN A 110 3.52 -15.47 -6.63
CA ASN A 110 2.83 -16.68 -6.15
C ASN A 110 1.46 -16.34 -5.54
N TRP A 111 0.48 -17.21 -5.78
CA TRP A 111 -0.83 -17.12 -5.14
C TRP A 111 -0.73 -17.46 -3.65
N THR A 112 -1.19 -16.54 -2.80
CA THR A 112 -1.32 -16.73 -1.35
C THR A 112 -2.79 -16.90 -0.96
N PRO A 113 -3.10 -17.55 0.17
CA PRO A 113 -4.46 -17.58 0.72
C PRO A 113 -5.06 -16.18 0.92
N GLU A 114 -4.25 -15.20 1.32
CA GLU A 114 -4.66 -13.82 1.51
C GLU A 114 -5.07 -13.16 0.19
N LEU A 115 -4.34 -13.41 -0.92
CA LEU A 115 -4.71 -12.91 -2.25
C LEU A 115 -6.06 -13.47 -2.71
N VAL A 116 -6.29 -14.77 -2.49
CA VAL A 116 -7.57 -15.40 -2.84
C VAL A 116 -8.69 -14.79 -1.98
N MET A 117 -8.45 -14.61 -0.69
CA MET A 117 -9.42 -14.02 0.24
C MET A 117 -9.76 -12.57 -0.13
N GLY A 118 -8.76 -11.73 -0.39
CA GLY A 118 -8.97 -10.34 -0.78
C GLY A 118 -9.71 -10.18 -2.10
N THR A 119 -9.48 -11.09 -3.05
CA THR A 119 -10.22 -11.13 -4.31
C THR A 119 -11.68 -11.51 -4.07
N LEU A 120 -11.93 -12.56 -3.29
CA LEU A 120 -13.27 -13.07 -3.05
C LEU A 120 -14.13 -12.15 -2.17
N LEU A 121 -13.52 -11.51 -1.16
CA LEU A 121 -14.23 -10.57 -0.27
C LEU A 121 -14.58 -9.24 -0.95
N ASN A 122 -13.95 -8.89 -2.07
CA ASN A 122 -14.22 -7.62 -2.73
C ASN A 122 -15.63 -7.62 -3.35
N PRO A 123 -16.53 -6.71 -2.94
CA PRO A 123 -17.87 -6.63 -3.52
C PRO A 123 -17.87 -6.38 -5.03
N PHE A 124 -16.82 -5.77 -5.59
CA PHE A 124 -16.64 -5.60 -7.04
C PHE A 124 -16.76 -6.91 -7.83
N SER A 125 -16.46 -8.05 -7.20
CA SER A 125 -16.60 -9.37 -7.84
C SER A 125 -18.04 -9.89 -7.85
N ALA A 126 -18.99 -9.24 -7.17
CA ALA A 126 -20.34 -9.75 -6.94
C ALA A 126 -21.47 -8.78 -7.27
N ILE A 127 -21.24 -7.47 -7.23
CA ILE A 127 -22.27 -6.45 -7.50
C ILE A 127 -21.95 -5.66 -8.76
N GLU A 128 -22.98 -5.29 -9.52
CA GLU A 128 -22.83 -4.31 -10.60
C GLU A 128 -22.80 -2.91 -9.99
N ILE A 129 -21.61 -2.34 -9.87
CA ILE A 129 -21.44 -0.97 -9.37
C ILE A 129 -21.92 0.03 -10.42
N HIS A 130 -22.70 1.03 -9.97
CA HIS A 130 -23.24 2.06 -10.84
C HIS A 130 -22.14 2.70 -11.71
N PRO A 131 -22.38 2.92 -13.03
CA PRO A 131 -21.34 3.38 -13.96
C PRO A 131 -20.67 4.73 -13.64
N SER A 132 -21.28 5.53 -12.76
CA SER A 132 -20.67 6.79 -12.27
C SER A 132 -19.59 6.58 -11.22
N LEU A 133 -19.47 5.36 -10.65
CA LEU A 133 -18.58 5.02 -9.55
C LEU A 133 -17.54 3.96 -9.94
N ALA A 134 -17.80 3.18 -10.98
CA ALA A 134 -16.87 2.18 -11.49
C ALA A 134 -17.01 2.03 -13.01
N VAL A 135 -15.93 1.61 -13.66
CA VAL A 135 -15.98 1.18 -15.06
C VAL A 135 -16.84 -0.09 -15.20
N PRO A 136 -17.46 -0.32 -16.37
CA PRO A 136 -18.14 -1.58 -16.64
C PRO A 136 -17.20 -2.76 -16.37
N HIS A 137 -17.67 -3.71 -15.57
CA HIS A 137 -16.88 -4.87 -15.15
C HIS A 137 -17.76 -6.12 -15.08
N GLU A 138 -17.10 -7.27 -15.18
CA GLU A 138 -17.76 -8.56 -15.07
C GLU A 138 -17.77 -9.01 -13.61
N THR A 139 -18.94 -9.43 -13.14
CA THR A 139 -19.08 -10.07 -11.82
C THR A 139 -18.62 -11.52 -11.91
N LEU A 140 -17.68 -11.92 -11.06
CA LEU A 140 -17.14 -13.28 -11.01
C LEU A 140 -18.06 -14.26 -10.29
N LEU A 141 -18.95 -13.76 -9.42
CA LEU A 141 -19.93 -14.55 -8.70
C LEU A 141 -21.24 -13.79 -8.51
N SER A 142 -22.31 -14.51 -8.18
CA SER A 142 -23.60 -13.89 -7.88
C SER A 142 -23.60 -13.24 -6.50
N GLU A 143 -24.45 -12.23 -6.29
CA GLU A 143 -24.65 -11.61 -4.98
C GLU A 143 -25.00 -12.64 -3.90
N ASP A 144 -25.87 -13.59 -4.22
CA ASP A 144 -26.29 -14.66 -3.31
C ASP A 144 -25.14 -15.61 -2.92
N ASP A 145 -24.27 -15.96 -3.88
CA ASP A 145 -23.07 -16.75 -3.61
C ASP A 145 -22.08 -15.98 -2.74
N TRP A 146 -21.94 -14.68 -2.98
CA TRP A 146 -21.07 -13.81 -2.21
C TRP A 146 -21.55 -13.72 -0.76
N VAL A 147 -22.86 -13.53 -0.54
CA VAL A 147 -23.45 -13.52 0.80
C VAL A 147 -23.22 -14.86 1.52
N ARG A 148 -23.45 -15.99 0.85
CA ARG A 148 -23.19 -17.33 1.44
C ARG A 148 -21.73 -17.50 1.85
N MET A 149 -20.81 -17.07 0.98
CA MET A 149 -19.39 -17.10 1.26
C MET A 149 -19.03 -16.19 2.46
N MET A 150 -19.57 -14.98 2.52
CA MET A 150 -19.36 -14.06 3.64
C MET A 150 -19.83 -14.65 4.98
N VAL A 151 -21.00 -15.29 5.00
CA VAL A 151 -21.50 -16.00 6.19
C VAL A 151 -20.51 -17.07 6.64
N LYS A 152 -20.06 -17.91 5.71
CA LYS A 152 -19.08 -18.96 6.01
C LYS A 152 -17.76 -18.39 6.54
N GLN A 153 -17.26 -17.30 5.96
CA GLN A 153 -16.04 -16.65 6.44
C GLN A 153 -16.21 -16.06 7.85
N ILE A 154 -17.38 -15.53 8.17
CA ILE A 154 -17.68 -15.03 9.51
C ILE A 154 -17.72 -16.18 10.53
N GLU A 155 -18.26 -17.33 10.14
CA GLU A 155 -18.29 -18.54 10.99
C GLU A 155 -16.87 -19.08 11.23
N GLU A 156 -15.99 -19.04 10.23
CA GLU A 156 -14.65 -19.62 10.27
C GLU A 156 -13.60 -18.66 10.88
N GLN A 157 -13.66 -17.36 10.59
CA GLN A 157 -12.63 -16.36 10.94
C GLN A 157 -13.12 -15.35 11.99
N GLY A 158 -14.41 -15.35 12.31
CA GLY A 158 -15.03 -14.40 13.22
C GLY A 158 -15.46 -13.09 12.53
N ALA A 159 -16.59 -12.55 13.01
CA ALA A 159 -17.21 -11.36 12.41
C ALA A 159 -16.31 -10.13 12.40
N GLU A 160 -15.55 -9.89 13.47
CA GLU A 160 -14.67 -8.73 13.56
C GLU A 160 -13.56 -8.77 12.50
N HIS A 161 -12.92 -9.93 12.32
CA HIS A 161 -11.85 -10.09 11.34
C HIS A 161 -12.37 -9.81 9.92
N VAL A 162 -13.45 -10.49 9.52
CA VAL A 162 -14.02 -10.36 8.17
C VAL A 162 -14.46 -8.93 7.88
N LEU A 163 -15.11 -8.26 8.83
CA LEU A 163 -15.54 -6.86 8.65
C LEU A 163 -14.35 -5.89 8.53
N ARG A 164 -13.27 -6.11 9.29
CA ARG A 164 -12.06 -5.28 9.17
C ARG A 164 -11.37 -5.47 7.82
N VAL A 165 -11.27 -6.71 7.34
CA VAL A 165 -10.71 -7.01 6.01
C VAL A 165 -11.58 -6.40 4.91
N LEU A 166 -12.91 -6.54 4.99
CA LEU A 166 -13.84 -5.90 4.05
C LEU A 166 -13.66 -4.37 4.04
N LEU A 167 -13.61 -3.73 5.21
CA LEU A 167 -13.39 -2.28 5.32
C LEU A 167 -12.03 -1.86 4.74
N HIS A 168 -11.01 -2.69 4.85
CA HIS A 168 -9.69 -2.42 4.30
C HIS A 168 -9.70 -2.50 2.77
N THR A 169 -10.34 -3.53 2.20
CA THR A 169 -10.63 -3.65 0.77
C THR A 169 -11.41 -2.45 0.23
N LEU A 170 -12.48 -2.04 0.92
CA LEU A 170 -13.30 -0.88 0.51
C LEU A 170 -12.56 0.46 0.59
N LYS A 171 -11.49 0.56 1.37
CA LYS A 171 -10.62 1.76 1.44
C LYS A 171 -9.61 1.84 0.29
N GLY A 172 -9.62 0.87 -0.62
CA GLY A 172 -8.75 0.84 -1.80
C GLY A 172 -7.52 -0.05 -1.66
N ASP A 173 -7.32 -0.69 -0.50
CA ASP A 173 -6.26 -1.68 -0.30
C ASP A 173 -6.80 -3.07 -0.62
N TYR A 174 -6.87 -3.37 -1.92
CA TYR A 174 -7.36 -4.64 -2.43
C TYR A 174 -6.36 -5.26 -3.41
N VAL A 175 -6.53 -6.55 -3.68
CA VAL A 175 -5.63 -7.31 -4.54
C VAL A 175 -5.55 -6.72 -5.94
N GLY A 176 -4.37 -6.23 -6.33
CA GLY A 176 -4.12 -5.58 -7.63
C GLY A 176 -4.16 -4.05 -7.59
N ALA A 177 -4.39 -3.42 -6.43
CA ALA A 177 -4.23 -1.99 -6.27
C ALA A 177 -2.75 -1.57 -6.45
N GLY A 178 -2.51 -0.49 -7.19
CA GLY A 178 -1.18 0.13 -7.26
C GLY A 178 -0.90 0.92 -5.98
N GLU A 179 0.38 0.98 -5.58
CA GLU A 179 0.81 1.79 -4.44
C GLU A 179 0.35 3.26 -4.63
N GLY A 180 -0.34 3.81 -3.64
CA GLY A 180 -0.81 5.21 -3.67
C GLY A 180 -2.17 5.48 -4.30
N ALA A 181 -2.94 4.47 -4.75
CA ALA A 181 -4.28 4.68 -5.29
C ALA A 181 -5.37 4.64 -4.20
N PRO A 182 -5.88 5.78 -3.68
CA PRO A 182 -7.05 5.74 -2.82
C PRO A 182 -8.21 5.16 -3.64
N TYR A 183 -8.88 4.15 -3.12
CA TYR A 183 -10.00 3.43 -3.77
C TYR A 183 -9.66 2.55 -4.97
N GLY A 184 -8.38 2.40 -5.32
CA GLY A 184 -7.85 1.41 -6.27
C GLY A 184 -8.48 1.34 -7.67
N TYR A 185 -9.42 2.17 -8.08
CA TYR A 185 -9.89 2.18 -9.47
C TYR A 185 -8.80 2.76 -10.39
N ARG A 186 -8.04 1.89 -11.06
CA ARG A 186 -7.26 2.31 -12.24
C ARG A 186 -8.24 2.69 -13.34
N ASN A 187 -8.53 3.96 -13.44
CA ASN A 187 -8.57 4.55 -14.76
C ASN A 187 -7.37 5.51 -14.85
N PRO A 188 -6.23 5.13 -15.43
CA PRO A 188 -5.14 6.07 -15.68
C PRO A 188 -5.60 7.26 -16.55
N ASP A 189 -6.66 7.10 -17.35
CA ASP A 189 -7.29 8.24 -18.02
C ASP A 189 -8.01 9.16 -17.03
N TRP A 190 -8.40 8.69 -15.84
CA TRP A 190 -9.08 9.50 -14.82
C TRP A 190 -8.13 10.43 -14.08
N GLU A 191 -7.02 9.93 -13.54
CA GLU A 191 -6.00 10.81 -12.93
C GLU A 191 -5.44 11.77 -13.98
N SER A 192 -5.19 11.29 -15.20
CA SER A 192 -4.76 12.13 -16.31
C SER A 192 -5.84 13.15 -16.71
N MET A 193 -7.13 12.76 -16.73
CA MET A 193 -8.24 13.66 -17.04
C MET A 193 -8.51 14.65 -15.90
N GLU A 194 -8.34 14.26 -14.65
CA GLU A 194 -8.44 15.16 -13.50
C GLU A 194 -7.28 16.14 -13.47
N ALA A 195 -6.06 15.67 -13.69
CA ALA A 195 -4.89 16.52 -13.84
C ALA A 195 -5.06 17.48 -15.02
N TYR A 196 -5.54 16.99 -16.17
CA TYR A 196 -5.84 17.81 -17.34
C TYR A 196 -6.92 18.86 -17.05
N ARG A 197 -8.03 18.48 -16.39
CA ARG A 197 -9.10 19.42 -16.01
C ARG A 197 -8.63 20.43 -14.97
N ALA A 198 -7.89 19.99 -13.97
CA ALA A 198 -7.30 20.85 -12.95
C ALA A 198 -6.33 21.85 -13.59
N PHE A 199 -5.45 21.39 -14.49
CA PHE A 199 -4.55 22.24 -15.25
C PHE A 199 -5.33 23.27 -16.06
N HIS A 200 -6.33 22.85 -16.84
CA HIS A 200 -7.11 23.74 -17.69
C HIS A 200 -7.92 24.77 -16.90
N TYR A 201 -8.49 24.38 -15.75
CA TYR A 201 -9.16 25.29 -14.82
C TYR A 201 -8.15 26.26 -14.17
N GLY A 202 -7.00 25.77 -13.72
CA GLY A 202 -5.95 26.60 -13.16
C GLY A 202 -5.40 27.61 -14.17
N CYS A 203 -5.26 27.25 -15.45
CA CYS A 203 -4.92 28.20 -16.51
C CYS A 203 -5.96 29.32 -16.67
N GLN A 204 -7.25 29.00 -16.59
CA GLN A 204 -8.32 30.02 -16.63
C GLN A 204 -8.21 30.98 -15.44
N GLU A 205 -7.99 30.46 -14.24
CA GLU A 205 -7.84 31.29 -13.04
C GLU A 205 -6.54 32.09 -13.03
N VAL A 206 -5.44 31.53 -13.52
CA VAL A 206 -4.18 32.27 -13.72
C VAL A 206 -4.39 33.43 -14.69
N ARG A 207 -5.05 33.19 -15.83
CA ARG A 207 -5.40 34.24 -16.79
C ARG A 207 -6.25 35.34 -16.16
N ARG A 208 -7.26 34.96 -15.35
CA ARG A 208 -8.11 35.89 -14.59
C ARG A 208 -7.31 36.70 -13.57
N ARG A 209 -6.36 36.10 -12.85
CA ARG A 209 -5.55 36.83 -11.87
C ARG A 209 -4.54 37.75 -12.55
N LEU A 210 -3.85 37.30 -13.58
CA LEU A 210 -2.91 38.12 -14.35
C LEU A 210 -3.60 39.33 -15.00
N SER A 211 -4.89 39.25 -15.35
CA SER A 211 -5.64 40.42 -15.86
C SER A 211 -5.92 41.48 -14.79
N ASN A 212 -6.01 41.08 -13.53
CA ASN A 212 -6.38 41.97 -12.43
C ASN A 212 -5.16 42.44 -11.62
N GLU A 213 -4.03 41.74 -11.71
CA GLU A 213 -2.85 41.95 -10.86
C GLU A 213 -1.56 42.03 -11.70
N PRO A 214 -1.15 43.25 -12.12
CA PRO A 214 -0.07 43.44 -13.10
C PRO A 214 1.33 43.03 -12.61
N ASN A 215 1.54 42.92 -11.30
CA ASN A 215 2.84 42.53 -10.71
C ASN A 215 2.87 41.08 -10.21
N LEU A 216 1.75 40.34 -10.33
CA LEU A 216 1.60 39.03 -9.71
C LEU A 216 2.64 38.02 -10.17
N LEU A 217 2.99 38.02 -11.47
CA LEU A 217 3.98 37.09 -12.02
C LEU A 217 5.36 37.30 -11.38
N ALA A 218 5.84 38.54 -11.34
CA ALA A 218 7.15 38.88 -10.77
C ALA A 218 7.21 38.63 -9.26
N GLU A 219 6.10 38.80 -8.55
CA GLU A 219 5.98 38.45 -7.13
C GLU A 219 5.95 36.95 -6.90
N SER A 220 5.23 36.21 -7.75
CA SER A 220 5.10 34.75 -7.67
C SER A 220 6.43 34.05 -7.98
N ILE A 221 7.19 34.51 -8.97
CA ILE A 221 8.55 34.00 -9.27
C ILE A 221 9.46 34.19 -8.05
N ARG A 222 9.42 35.36 -7.40
CA ARG A 222 10.21 35.63 -6.20
C ARG A 222 9.79 34.74 -5.03
N ALA A 223 8.49 34.57 -4.83
CA ALA A 223 7.95 33.69 -3.79
C ALA A 223 8.27 32.22 -4.05
N MET A 224 8.32 31.77 -5.30
CA MET A 224 8.69 30.39 -5.65
C MET A 224 10.15 30.14 -5.29
N ARG A 225 11.05 31.04 -5.68
CA ARG A 225 12.49 30.92 -5.37
C ARG A 225 12.80 30.96 -3.88
N ALA A 226 11.97 31.64 -3.10
CA ALA A 226 12.07 31.74 -1.65
C ALA A 226 11.35 30.59 -0.91
N ASP A 227 10.60 29.74 -1.60
CA ASP A 227 9.88 28.62 -0.98
C ASP A 227 10.84 27.44 -0.72
N GLU A 228 11.26 27.31 0.53
CA GLU A 228 12.08 26.19 0.99
C GLU A 228 11.27 24.89 1.18
N THR A 229 9.95 24.95 1.11
CA THR A 229 9.05 23.79 1.28
C THR A 229 8.73 23.05 -0.02
N MET A 230 9.22 23.55 -1.15
CA MET A 230 9.05 22.92 -2.45
C MET A 230 9.88 21.64 -2.55
N ASP A 231 9.32 20.61 -3.19
CA ASP A 231 10.04 19.36 -3.42
C ASP A 231 11.32 19.58 -4.23
N ARG A 232 12.33 18.77 -3.96
CA ARG A 232 13.65 18.93 -4.57
C ARG A 232 13.63 18.68 -6.07
N ASP A 233 12.85 17.72 -6.53
CA ASP A 233 12.78 17.33 -7.94
C ASP A 233 11.94 18.36 -8.71
N ASP A 234 10.79 18.77 -8.18
CA ASP A 234 9.98 19.87 -8.75
C ASP A 234 10.80 21.17 -8.88
N ARG A 235 11.61 21.47 -7.86
CA ARG A 235 12.50 22.63 -7.88
C ARG A 235 13.61 22.50 -8.92
N ALA A 236 14.15 21.30 -9.11
CA ALA A 236 15.18 21.04 -10.10
C ALA A 236 14.62 21.22 -11.53
N GLU A 237 13.43 20.66 -11.80
CA GLU A 237 12.73 20.83 -13.08
C GLU A 237 12.44 22.30 -13.38
N MET A 238 11.97 23.05 -12.38
CA MET A 238 11.71 24.48 -12.54
C MET A 238 12.97 25.29 -12.85
N LEU A 239 14.09 24.98 -12.20
CA LEU A 239 15.38 25.63 -12.47
C LEU A 239 15.95 25.23 -13.84
N GLU A 240 15.72 24.00 -14.28
CA GLU A 240 16.10 23.55 -15.62
C GLU A 240 15.30 24.32 -16.68
N ASN A 241 13.99 24.46 -16.51
CA ASN A 241 13.16 25.25 -17.42
C ASN A 241 13.50 26.75 -17.40
N GLU A 242 13.88 27.31 -16.23
CA GLU A 242 14.40 28.68 -16.13
C GLU A 242 15.71 28.89 -16.91
N SER A 243 16.46 27.82 -17.19
CA SER A 243 17.71 27.91 -17.94
C SER A 243 17.51 28.11 -19.44
N ASP A 244 16.30 27.85 -19.98
CA ASP A 244 15.96 28.09 -21.38
C ASP A 244 15.57 29.57 -21.60
N PRO A 245 16.41 30.36 -22.30
CA PRO A 245 16.13 31.78 -22.53
C PRO A 245 14.95 32.03 -23.47
N SER A 246 14.59 31.06 -24.32
CA SER A 246 13.47 31.17 -25.25
C SER A 246 12.14 31.00 -24.53
N LEU A 247 12.03 29.96 -23.70
CA LEU A 247 10.89 29.72 -22.82
C LEU A 247 10.68 30.88 -21.83
N MET A 248 11.75 31.36 -21.20
CA MET A 248 11.65 32.48 -20.26
C MET A 248 11.19 33.79 -20.93
N ARG A 249 11.54 34.03 -22.20
CA ARG A 249 11.00 35.21 -22.92
C ARG A 249 9.49 35.09 -23.12
N GLU A 250 9.02 33.91 -23.49
CA GLU A 250 7.60 33.62 -23.69
C GLU A 250 6.82 33.78 -22.38
N VAL A 251 7.31 33.24 -21.27
CA VAL A 251 6.73 33.42 -19.94
C VAL A 251 6.67 34.89 -19.54
N MET A 252 7.72 35.68 -19.80
CA MET A 252 7.78 37.08 -19.37
C MET A 252 6.88 38.02 -20.18
N ILE A 253 6.42 37.60 -21.37
CA ILE A 253 5.43 38.35 -22.16
C ILE A 253 3.99 37.85 -21.91
N ALA A 254 3.79 36.95 -20.96
CA ALA A 254 2.48 36.40 -20.65
C ALA A 254 1.53 37.48 -20.15
N THR A 255 0.48 37.72 -20.93
CA THR A 255 -0.62 38.63 -20.61
C THR A 255 -1.93 37.94 -20.99
N PRO A 256 -3.08 38.45 -20.53
CA PRO A 256 -4.38 37.90 -20.96
C PRO A 256 -4.62 37.93 -22.48
N ALA A 257 -3.90 38.79 -23.21
CA ALA A 257 -3.99 38.94 -24.66
C ALA A 257 -3.07 37.98 -25.41
N THR A 258 -1.89 37.67 -24.85
CA THR A 258 -0.90 36.76 -25.45
C THR A 258 -1.06 35.31 -24.97
N TRP A 259 -1.94 35.06 -23.98
CA TRP A 259 -2.11 33.76 -23.33
C TRP A 259 -2.33 32.59 -24.31
N ASP A 260 -3.19 32.80 -25.30
CA ASP A 260 -3.58 31.76 -26.26
C ASP A 260 -2.48 31.51 -27.34
N GLU A 261 -1.44 32.36 -27.37
CA GLU A 261 -0.27 32.24 -28.26
C GLU A 261 0.93 31.56 -27.59
N LEU A 262 0.87 31.36 -26.26
CA LEU A 262 1.95 30.73 -25.50
C LEU A 262 1.99 29.22 -25.73
N SER A 263 3.20 28.67 -25.72
CA SER A 263 3.46 27.24 -25.71
C SER A 263 2.92 26.57 -24.45
N GLU A 264 2.62 25.27 -24.56
CA GLU A 264 2.21 24.45 -23.43
C GLU A 264 3.26 24.43 -22.31
N GLN A 265 4.55 24.49 -22.66
CA GLN A 265 5.66 24.59 -21.70
C GLN A 265 5.63 25.93 -20.95
N ALA A 266 5.31 27.03 -21.63
CA ALA A 266 5.14 28.33 -20.98
C ALA A 266 3.91 28.36 -20.06
N HIS A 267 2.80 27.69 -20.43
CA HIS A 267 1.66 27.51 -19.52
C HIS A 267 2.04 26.70 -18.28
N HIS A 268 2.78 25.60 -18.41
CA HIS A 268 3.29 24.82 -17.28
C HIS A 268 4.19 25.65 -16.36
N MET A 269 5.10 26.45 -16.93
CA MET A 269 5.95 27.37 -16.18
C MET A 269 5.13 28.39 -15.37
N LEU A 270 4.18 29.06 -16.02
CA LEU A 270 3.30 30.02 -15.37
C LEU A 270 2.47 29.35 -14.27
N PHE A 271 1.99 28.14 -14.52
CA PHE A 271 1.27 27.33 -13.54
C PHE A 271 2.13 27.10 -12.29
N GLY A 272 3.36 26.61 -12.45
CA GLY A 272 4.29 26.32 -11.33
C GLY A 272 4.72 27.57 -10.55
N TYR A 273 4.83 28.73 -11.20
CA TYR A 273 5.11 29.98 -10.51
C TYR A 273 3.94 30.46 -9.64
N LEU A 274 2.72 30.46 -10.19
CA LEU A 274 1.57 31.10 -9.54
C LEU A 274 0.84 30.17 -8.55
N ILE A 275 0.73 28.88 -8.87
CA ILE A 275 -0.05 27.90 -8.10
C ILE A 275 0.90 27.06 -7.25
N LYS A 276 0.68 27.04 -5.94
CA LYS A 276 1.42 26.16 -5.02
C LYS A 276 0.86 24.74 -5.06
N GLN A 277 -0.46 24.62 -5.10
CA GLN A 277 -1.15 23.34 -5.17
C GLN A 277 -2.52 23.53 -5.81
N ILE A 278 -2.94 22.58 -6.61
CA ILE A 278 -4.33 22.43 -7.05
C ILE A 278 -4.75 20.99 -6.81
N GLY A 279 -6.00 20.77 -6.43
CA GLY A 279 -6.52 19.42 -6.27
C GLY A 279 -8.04 19.38 -6.17
N PRO A 280 -8.65 18.22 -6.45
CA PRO A 280 -10.08 18.04 -6.27
C PRO A 280 -10.44 18.00 -4.78
N VAL A 281 -11.52 18.69 -4.40
CA VAL A 281 -12.06 18.74 -3.03
C VAL A 281 -13.52 18.31 -2.95
N GLY A 282 -14.16 18.06 -4.10
CA GLY A 282 -15.59 17.73 -4.20
C GLY A 282 -15.89 16.58 -5.18
N PRO A 283 -17.13 16.05 -5.14
CA PRO A 283 -17.55 14.94 -5.98
C PRO A 283 -17.59 15.26 -7.47
N ILE A 284 -17.51 14.19 -8.27
CA ILE A 284 -17.57 14.20 -9.73
C ILE A 284 -18.97 14.65 -10.16
N GLY A 285 -19.06 15.82 -10.80
CA GLY A 285 -20.33 16.41 -11.26
C GLY A 285 -20.54 17.85 -10.79
N LEU A 286 -19.74 18.33 -9.84
CA LEU A 286 -19.71 19.75 -9.49
C LEU A 286 -19.03 20.59 -10.58
N PRO A 287 -19.41 21.87 -10.72
CA PRO A 287 -18.67 22.84 -11.53
C PRO A 287 -17.20 22.92 -11.09
N ASP A 288 -16.29 23.17 -12.04
CA ASP A 288 -14.83 23.18 -11.77
C ASP A 288 -14.45 24.13 -10.61
N ALA A 289 -15.15 25.25 -10.45
CA ALA A 289 -14.93 26.21 -9.36
C ALA A 289 -15.26 25.69 -7.95
N GLU A 290 -16.20 24.75 -7.83
CA GLU A 290 -16.55 24.10 -6.57
C GLU A 290 -15.75 22.81 -6.36
N ARG A 291 -15.26 22.23 -7.46
CA ARG A 291 -14.54 20.96 -7.45
C ARG A 291 -13.05 21.12 -7.18
N PHE A 292 -12.40 22.13 -7.73
CA PHE A 292 -10.95 22.31 -7.61
C PHE A 292 -10.61 23.44 -6.66
N GLN A 293 -9.81 23.13 -5.64
CA GLN A 293 -9.27 24.13 -4.73
C GLN A 293 -7.86 24.52 -5.16
N ILE A 294 -7.66 25.82 -5.41
CA ILE A 294 -6.35 26.38 -5.74
C ILE A 294 -5.74 26.98 -4.47
N THR A 295 -4.55 26.52 -4.11
CA THR A 295 -3.68 27.19 -3.15
C THR A 295 -2.69 28.05 -3.92
N TRP A 296 -2.93 29.36 -3.89
CA TRP A 296 -2.04 30.32 -4.55
C TRP A 296 -0.74 30.50 -3.79
N ARG A 297 0.35 30.71 -4.54
CA ARG A 297 1.65 31.03 -3.94
C ARG A 297 1.65 32.43 -3.35
N ILE A 298 1.06 33.39 -4.06
CA ILE A 298 0.71 34.71 -3.53
C ILE A 298 -0.79 34.71 -3.24
N PRO A 299 -1.23 34.83 -1.97
CA PRO A 299 -2.65 34.88 -1.63
C PRO A 299 -3.40 35.96 -2.40
N GLU A 300 -4.69 35.74 -2.66
CA GLU A 300 -5.53 36.77 -3.27
C GLU A 300 -5.65 37.99 -2.35
N PRO A 301 -5.69 39.22 -2.90
CA PRO A 301 -5.97 40.40 -2.11
C PRO A 301 -7.32 40.23 -1.41
N LYS A 302 -7.36 40.48 -0.09
CA LYS A 302 -8.63 40.51 0.63
C LYS A 302 -9.47 41.66 0.08
N ALA A 303 -10.67 41.36 -0.40
CA ALA A 303 -11.67 42.34 -0.80
C ALA A 303 -12.05 43.27 0.36
#